data_AF-A0A225UFN5-F1
#
_entry.id   AF-A0A225UFN5-F1
#
_cell.length_a   1.000
_cell.length_b   1.000
_cell.length_c   1.000
_cell.angle_alpha   90.00
_cell.angle_beta   90.00
_cell.angle_gamma   90.00
#
_symmetry.space_group_name_H-M   'P 1'
#
loop_
_entity.id
_entity.type
_entity.pdbx_description
1 polymer ?
#
loop_
_entity_poly.entity_id
_entity_poly.type
_entity_poly.pdbx_seq_one_letter_code
_entity_poly.pdbx_strand_id
1 'polypeptide(L)'
;MAYPASLDDLKDLFGREREAISSISNAVLGHLYQEFSNLLMFDMQRLTESTLRAYARAVFTKGAPLRTCVGFIDGTVRDICQPLQHQKYVYNGHKICL
;
A
#
# COMPACT_ATOMS: atom_id res chain seq x y z
N MET A 1 -12.96 5.03 -9.19
CA MET A 1 -11.72 4.26 -8.94
C MET A 1 -10.60 5.27 -8.87
N ALA A 2 -9.95 5.42 -7.71
CA ALA A 2 -8.81 6.34 -7.57
C ALA A 2 -7.55 5.62 -8.05
N TYR A 3 -7.30 5.64 -9.35
CA TYR A 3 -5.98 5.33 -9.88
C TYR A 3 -5.08 6.55 -9.61
N PRO A 4 -3.81 6.37 -9.19
CA PRO A 4 -2.91 7.50 -9.01
C PRO A 4 -2.82 8.28 -10.33
N ALA A 5 -3.12 9.57 -10.28
CA ALA A 5 -3.06 10.44 -11.45
C ALA A 5 -1.66 10.34 -12.09
N SER A 6 -1.62 10.17 -13.41
CA SER A 6 -0.35 10.23 -14.14
C SER A 6 0.21 11.65 -14.06
N LEU A 7 1.53 11.80 -14.28
CA LEU A 7 2.12 13.13 -14.30
C LEU A 7 1.52 14.02 -15.41
N ASP A 8 1.00 13.43 -16.49
CA ASP A 8 0.29 14.18 -17.53
C ASP A 8 -1.07 14.67 -17.05
N ASP A 9 -1.84 13.83 -16.34
CA ASP A 9 -3.13 14.24 -15.76
C ASP A 9 -2.94 15.40 -14.77
N LEU A 10 -1.80 15.43 -14.09
CA LEU A 10 -1.44 16.49 -13.15
C LEU A 10 -1.08 17.81 -13.84
N LYS A 11 -0.77 17.80 -15.15
CA LYS A 11 -0.51 19.04 -15.91
C LYS A 11 -1.73 19.94 -15.92
N ASP A 12 -2.91 19.36 -16.18
CA ASP A 12 -4.17 20.10 -16.21
C ASP A 12 -4.53 20.67 -14.84
N LEU A 13 -4.20 19.93 -13.78
CA LEU A 13 -4.48 20.36 -12.40
C LEU A 13 -3.55 21.49 -11.94
N PHE A 14 -2.26 21.39 -12.23
CA PHE A 14 -1.24 22.31 -11.69
C PHE A 14 -0.77 23.38 -12.69
N GLY A 15 -1.13 23.28 -13.97
CA GLY A 15 -0.69 24.21 -15.01
C GLY A 15 0.84 24.24 -15.16
N ARG A 16 1.47 23.06 -15.05
CA ARG A 16 2.93 22.89 -15.09
C ARG A 16 3.30 21.72 -15.98
N GLU A 17 4.47 21.80 -16.61
CA GLU A 17 5.03 20.69 -17.36
C GLU A 17 5.39 19.52 -16.45
N ARG A 18 5.40 18.33 -17.04
CA ARG A 18 5.65 17.05 -16.36
C ARG A 18 6.95 17.08 -15.56
N GLU A 19 7.99 17.70 -16.11
CA GLU A 19 9.32 17.81 -15.50
C GLU A 19 9.28 18.65 -14.23
N ALA A 20 8.54 19.75 -14.24
CA ALA A 20 8.37 20.62 -13.07
C ALA A 20 7.57 19.91 -11.97
N ILE A 21 6.49 19.22 -12.34
CA ILE A 21 5.68 18.43 -11.39
C ILE A 21 6.52 17.31 -10.78
N SER A 22 7.31 16.60 -11.59
CA SER A 22 8.23 15.56 -11.13
C SER A 22 9.28 16.13 -10.16
N SER A 23 9.89 17.27 -10.51
CA SER A 23 10.90 17.93 -9.67
C SER A 23 10.33 18.34 -8.31
N ILE A 24 9.15 18.98 -8.29
CA ILE A 24 8.47 19.39 -7.06
C ILE A 24 8.11 18.16 -6.22
N SER A 25 7.55 17.11 -6.84
CA SER A 25 7.16 15.88 -6.13
C SER A 25 8.35 15.22 -5.45
N ASN A 26 9.49 15.14 -6.15
CA ASN A 26 10.71 14.57 -5.59
C ASN A 26 11.33 15.47 -4.51
N ALA A 27 11.24 16.79 -4.63
CA ALA A 27 11.70 17.71 -3.60
C ALA A 27 10.88 17.57 -2.31
N VAL A 28 9.54 17.48 -2.42
CA VAL A 28 8.65 17.22 -1.29
C VAL A 28 8.94 15.85 -0.67
N LEU A 29 9.13 14.81 -1.50
CA LEU A 29 9.50 13.48 -1.01
C LEU A 29 10.81 13.52 -0.21
N GLY A 30 11.84 14.20 -0.74
CA GLY A 30 13.12 14.37 -0.05
C GLY A 30 12.97 15.08 1.30
N HIS A 31 12.17 16.16 1.35
CA HIS A 31 11.89 16.86 2.60
C HIS A 31 11.18 15.97 3.62
N LEU A 32 10.18 15.21 3.19
CA LEU A 32 9.46 14.29 4.07
C LEU A 32 10.37 13.21 4.65
N TYR A 33 11.26 12.64 3.85
CA TYR A 33 12.25 11.67 4.34
C TYR A 33 13.24 12.31 5.30
N GLN A 34 13.73 13.51 5.00
CA GLN A 34 14.70 14.18 5.86
C GLN A 34 14.12 14.49 7.25
N GLU A 35 12.88 15.01 7.30
CA GLU A 35 12.28 15.47 8.54
C GLU A 35 11.54 14.35 9.31
N PHE A 36 10.88 13.44 8.60
CA PHE A 36 9.95 12.46 9.20
C PHE A 36 10.37 11.01 8.99
N SER A 37 11.62 10.72 8.60
CA SER A 37 12.10 9.34 8.41
C SER A 37 11.83 8.46 9.63
N ASN A 38 12.00 8.97 10.84
CA ASN A 38 11.73 8.22 12.08
C ASN A 38 10.26 7.75 12.20
N LEU A 39 9.30 8.46 11.60
CA LEU A 39 7.88 8.09 11.57
C LEU A 39 7.53 7.21 10.36
N LEU A 40 8.24 7.40 9.24
CA LEU A 40 7.99 6.68 7.99
C LEU A 40 8.72 5.33 7.91
N MET A 41 9.82 5.18 8.65
CA MET A 41 10.59 3.95 8.72
C MET A 41 9.90 2.90 9.58
N PHE A 42 10.29 1.65 9.34
CA PHE A 42 9.74 0.52 10.08
C PHE A 42 10.04 0.64 11.57
N ASP A 43 8.98 0.67 12.39
CA ASP A 43 9.07 0.78 13.83
C ASP A 43 9.49 -0.55 14.47
N MET A 44 10.81 -0.78 14.54
CA MET A 44 11.39 -1.97 15.16
C MET A 44 11.11 -2.09 16.67
N GLN A 45 10.72 -1.00 17.33
CA GLN A 45 10.43 -1.03 18.77
C GLN A 45 9.03 -1.56 19.05
N ARG A 46 8.03 -1.17 18.23
CA ARG A 46 6.65 -1.63 18.37
C ARG A 46 6.37 -2.90 17.58
N LEU A 47 6.98 -3.08 16.41
CA LEU A 47 6.78 -4.22 15.50
C LEU A 47 7.90 -5.24 15.64
N THR A 48 8.11 -5.71 16.86
CA THR A 48 9.06 -6.79 17.16
C THR A 48 8.57 -8.15 16.61
N GLU A 49 9.46 -9.13 16.51
CA GLU A 49 9.10 -10.48 16.04
C GLU A 49 7.93 -11.09 16.81
N SER A 50 7.90 -10.93 18.14
CA SER A 50 6.83 -11.46 18.99
C SER A 50 5.48 -10.81 18.67
N THR A 51 5.45 -9.49 18.48
CA THR A 51 4.23 -8.75 18.13
C THR A 51 3.74 -9.11 16.73
N LEU A 52 4.63 -9.18 15.75
CA LEU A 52 4.30 -9.60 14.38
C LEU A 52 3.75 -11.03 14.35
N ARG A 53 4.35 -11.95 15.11
CA ARG A 53 3.87 -13.33 15.23
C ARG A 53 2.48 -13.38 15.88
N ALA A 54 2.23 -12.54 16.89
CA ALA A 54 0.93 -12.42 17.53
C ALA A 54 -0.14 -11.91 16.53
N TYR A 55 0.18 -10.87 15.75
CA TYR A 55 -0.71 -10.36 14.71
C TYR A 55 -0.98 -11.40 13.62
N ALA A 56 0.06 -12.06 13.11
CA ALA A 56 -0.09 -13.12 12.12
C ALA A 56 -1.02 -14.24 12.60
N ARG A 57 -0.86 -14.66 13.85
CA ARG A 57 -1.73 -15.67 14.46
C ARG A 57 -3.16 -15.16 14.59
N ALA A 58 -3.36 -13.92 15.05
CA ALA A 58 -4.70 -13.34 15.23
C ALA A 58 -5.43 -13.22 13.88
N VAL A 59 -4.77 -12.71 12.86
CA VAL A 59 -5.29 -12.54 11.50
C VAL A 59 -5.63 -13.90 10.88
N PHE A 60 -4.73 -14.89 10.99
CA PHE A 60 -5.00 -16.26 10.53
C PHE A 60 -6.19 -16.90 11.26
N THR A 61 -6.28 -16.73 12.58
CA THR A 61 -7.41 -17.25 13.38
C THR A 61 -8.75 -16.64 12.97
N LYS A 62 -8.74 -15.41 12.45
CA LYS A 62 -9.94 -14.74 11.91
C LYS A 62 -10.32 -15.20 10.49
N GLY A 63 -9.58 -16.12 9.90
CA GLY A 63 -9.88 -16.71 8.59
C GLY A 63 -9.07 -16.13 7.44
N ALA A 64 -8.05 -15.30 7.73
CA ALA A 64 -7.12 -14.90 6.68
C ALA A 64 -6.39 -16.13 6.12
N PRO A 65 -6.13 -16.16 4.80
CA PRO A 65 -5.63 -17.36 4.14
C PRO A 65 -4.13 -17.61 4.39
N LEU A 66 -3.39 -16.58 4.79
CA LEU A 66 -1.94 -16.64 5.00
C LEU A 66 -1.63 -16.67 6.50
N ARG A 67 -0.78 -17.63 6.90
CA ARG A 67 -0.27 -17.76 8.28
C ARG A 67 0.73 -16.69 8.67
N THR A 68 1.24 -15.95 7.68
CA THR A 68 2.28 -14.93 7.83
C THR A 68 1.74 -13.51 7.68
N CYS A 69 0.44 -13.34 7.41
CA CYS A 69 -0.17 -12.03 7.21
C CYS A 69 -0.35 -11.30 8.55
N VAL A 70 0.40 -10.24 8.78
CA VAL A 70 0.39 -9.44 10.02
C VAL A 70 -0.65 -8.31 10.02
N GLY A 71 -1.28 -8.05 8.88
CA GLY A 71 -2.24 -6.97 8.70
C GLY A 71 -2.61 -6.77 7.22
N PHE A 72 -3.59 -5.91 6.98
CA PHE A 72 -4.06 -5.54 5.65
C PHE A 72 -3.78 -4.06 5.40
N ILE A 73 -3.43 -3.72 4.17
CA ILE A 73 -3.30 -2.32 3.75
C ILE A 73 -4.72 -1.81 3.47
N ASP A 74 -5.15 -0.81 4.22
CA ASP A 74 -6.38 -0.09 3.92
C ASP A 74 -6.11 0.84 2.73
N GLY A 75 -6.43 0.37 1.53
CA GLY A 75 -6.09 1.03 0.29
C GLY A 75 -6.98 0.63 -0.87
N THR A 76 -6.82 1.33 -1.98
CA THR A 76 -7.61 1.08 -3.19
C THR A 76 -7.40 -0.33 -3.72
N VAL A 77 -8.49 -1.06 -3.97
CA VAL A 77 -8.47 -2.36 -4.64
C VAL A 77 -7.77 -2.21 -5.98
N ARG A 78 -6.67 -2.95 -6.18
CA ARG A 78 -5.97 -3.02 -7.45
C ARG A 78 -6.59 -4.11 -8.31
N ASP A 79 -6.90 -3.78 -9.56
CA ASP A 79 -7.29 -4.78 -10.53
C ASP A 79 -6.07 -5.65 -10.88
N ILE A 80 -6.32 -6.96 -10.98
CA ILE A 80 -5.33 -7.97 -11.31
C ILE A 80 -5.94 -8.95 -12.32
N CYS A 81 -5.10 -9.60 -13.13
CA CYS A 81 -5.54 -10.74 -13.94
C CYS A 81 -6.08 -11.85 -13.02
N GLN A 82 -7.14 -12.53 -13.44
CA GLN A 82 -7.77 -13.58 -12.63
C GLN A 82 -6.76 -14.70 -12.32
N PRO A 83 -6.41 -14.94 -11.05
CA PRO A 83 -5.50 -16.03 -10.70
C PRO A 83 -6.22 -17.37 -10.89
N LEU A 84 -5.54 -18.37 -11.43
CA LEU A 84 -6.07 -19.74 -11.49
C LEU A 84 -5.87 -20.48 -10.16
N GLN A 85 -4.84 -20.13 -9.40
CA GLN A 85 -4.49 -20.74 -8.12
C GLN A 85 -4.40 -19.68 -7.03
N HIS A 86 -4.63 -20.07 -5.78
CA HIS A 86 -4.49 -19.20 -4.61
C HIS A 86 -5.31 -17.89 -4.66
N GLN A 87 -6.44 -17.89 -5.37
CA GLN A 87 -7.33 -16.73 -5.49
C GLN A 87 -7.70 -16.09 -4.15
N LYS A 88 -7.88 -16.92 -3.12
CA LYS A 88 -8.18 -16.47 -1.76
C LYS A 88 -7.11 -15.55 -1.17
N TYR A 89 -5.87 -15.59 -1.65
CA TYR A 89 -4.75 -14.79 -1.13
C TYR A 89 -4.80 -13.35 -1.64
N VAL A 90 -5.44 -13.11 -2.77
CA VAL A 90 -5.43 -11.83 -3.46
C VAL A 90 -6.81 -11.15 -3.48
N TYR A 91 -7.89 -11.92 -3.39
CA TYR A 91 -9.24 -11.35 -3.32
C TYR A 91 -9.68 -11.11 -1.88
N ASN A 92 -10.23 -9.91 -1.66
CA ASN A 92 -10.73 -9.42 -0.36
C ASN A 92 -12.21 -9.77 -0.11
N GLY A 93 -12.79 -10.70 -0.88
CA GLY A 93 -14.19 -11.15 -0.75
C GLY A 93 -15.25 -10.14 -1.22
N HIS A 94 -14.86 -8.90 -1.57
CA HIS A 94 -15.78 -7.85 -2.01
C HIS A 94 -16.08 -7.88 -3.52
N LYS A 95 -15.21 -8.54 -4.30
CA LYS A 95 -15.46 -8.89 -5.71
C LYS A 95 -15.43 -10.42 -5.83
N ILE A 96 -16.55 -11.08 -5.55
CA ILE A 96 -16.80 -12.42 -6.09
C ILE A 96 -17.43 -12.17 -7.46
N CYS A 97 -16.64 -12.21 -8.52
CA CYS A 97 -17.21 -12.43 -9.84
C CYS A 97 -17.71 -13.88 -9.87
N LEU A 98 -19.02 -14.05 -9.97
CA LEU A 98 -19.60 -15.22 -10.65
C LEU A 98 -19.24 -15.17 -12.13
#